data_AF-A0A529U006-F1
#
_entry.id   AF-A0A529U006-F1
#
_cell.length_a   1.000
_cell.length_b   1.000
_cell.length_c   1.000
_cell.angle_alpha   90.00
_cell.angle_beta   90.00
_cell.angle_gamma   90.00
#
_symmetry.space_group_name_H-M   'P 1'
#
loop_
_entity.id
_entity.type
_entity.pdbx_description
1 polymer ?
#
loop_
_entity_poly.entity_id
_entity_poly.type
_entity_poly.pdbx_seq_one_letter_code
_entity_poly.pdbx_strand_id
1 'polypeptide(L)' 'MQTNSNVQSLKAFFGKAGRVALVEVAATKGSTPREAGAFM' A
#
# COMPACT_ATOMS: atom_id res chain seq x y z
N MET A 1 -25.16 -4.57 -2.79
CA MET A 1 -23.75 -4.99 -2.68
C MET A 1 -22.92 -3.76 -2.37
N GLN A 2 -22.44 -3.60 -1.14
CA GLN A 2 -21.61 -2.46 -0.77
C GLN A 2 -20.25 -2.62 -1.46
N THR A 3 -20.08 -1.97 -2.61
CA THR A 3 -18.77 -1.84 -3.24
C THR A 3 -17.92 -1.00 -2.29
N ASN A 4 -17.14 -1.67 -1.44
CA ASN A 4 -16.20 -1.05 -0.54
C ASN A 4 -15.38 -0.02 -1.34
N SER A 5 -15.58 1.27 -1.05
CA SER A 5 -15.02 2.39 -1.82
C SER A 5 -13.49 2.32 -1.90
N ASN A 6 -12.85 1.71 -0.90
CA ASN A 6 -11.41 1.45 -0.87
C ASN A 6 -10.98 0.42 -1.94
N VAL A 7 -11.75 -0.64 -2.16
CA VAL A 7 -11.43 -1.68 -3.17
C VAL A 7 -11.54 -1.12 -4.58
N GLN A 8 -12.54 -0.27 -4.84
CA GLN A 8 -12.70 0.37 -6.15
C GLN A 8 -11.62 1.42 -6.41
N SER A 9 -11.24 2.18 -5.39
CA SER A 9 -10.15 3.16 -5.48
C SER A 9 -8.81 2.49 -5.76
N LEU A 10 -8.54 1.35 -5.12
CA LEU A 10 -7.33 0.56 -5.34
C LEU A 10 -7.28 -0.05 -6.74
N LYS A 11 -8.41 -0.59 -7.23
CA LYS A 11 -8.51 -1.09 -8.61
C LYS A 11 -8.28 0.02 -9.64
N ALA A 12 -8.84 1.21 -9.42
CA ALA A 12 -8.65 2.36 -10.28
C ALA A 12 -7.19 2.84 -10.30
N PHE A 13 -6.51 2.80 -9.14
CA PHE A 13 -5.09 3.10 -9.04
C PHE A 13 -4.24 2.11 -9.85
N PHE A 14 -4.44 0.80 -9.64
CA PHE A 14 -3.71 -0.23 -10.40
C PHE A 14 -4.02 -0.24 -11.90
N GLY A 15 -5.23 0.13 -12.30
CA GLY A 15 -5.58 0.26 -13.73
C GLY A 15 -4.89 1.42 -14.45
N LYS A 16 -4.36 2.41 -13.71
CA LYS A 16 -3.67 3.60 -14.27
C LYS A 16 -2.18 3.62 -14.00
N ALA A 17 -1.71 2.97 -12.93
CA ALA A 17 -0.31 2.97 -12.56
C ALA A 17 0.45 1.98 -13.46
N GLY A 18 1.37 2.48 -14.29
CA GLY A 18 2.12 1.67 -15.26
C GLY A 18 2.87 0.52 -14.61
N ARG A 19 3.98 0.81 -13.91
CA ARG A 19 4.67 -0.19 -13.07
C ARG A 19 4.49 0.20 -11.62
N VAL A 20 4.02 -0.74 -10.82
CA VAL A 20 3.90 -0.61 -9.36
C VAL A 20 4.80 -1.62 -8.70
N ALA A 21 5.32 -1.27 -7.52
CA ALA A 21 6.01 -2.19 -6.64
C ALA A 21 5.33 -2.11 -5.27
N LEU A 22 5.13 -3.27 -4.66
CA LEU A 22 4.73 -3.37 -3.27
C LEU A 22 6.01 -3.38 -2.43
N VAL A 23 6.15 -2.42 -1.53
CA VAL A 23 7.33 -2.34 -0.67
C VAL A 23 6.95 -2.68 0.76
N GLU A 24 7.68 -3.62 1.36
CA GLU A 24 7.61 -3.94 2.78
C GLU A 24 8.77 -3.30 3.53
N VAL A 25 8.51 -2.76 4.72
CA VAL A 25 9.56 -2.30 5.63
C VAL A 25 10.17 -3.50 6.34
N ALA A 26 11.33 -3.96 5.88
CA ALA A 26 11.96 -5.17 6.41
C ALA A 26 12.45 -5.04 7.87
N ALA A 27 12.95 -3.87 8.27
CA ALA A 27 13.41 -3.60 9.63
C ALA A 27 13.44 -2.09 9.89
N THR A 28 13.40 -1.70 11.17
CA THR A 28 13.47 -0.30 11.60
C THR A 28 14.61 -0.10 12.60
N LYS A 29 15.11 1.13 12.69
CA LYS A 29 16.09 1.53 13.70
C LYS A 29 15.70 2.91 14.24
N GLY A 30 15.56 3.01 15.57
CA GLY A 30 15.01 4.21 16.20
C GLY A 30 13.51 4.35 15.98
N SER A 31 12.94 5.53 16.25
CA SER A 31 11.52 5.82 16.02
C SER A 31 11.30 6.22 14.56
N THR A 32 10.77 5.31 13.75
CA THR A 32 10.34 5.58 12.38
C THR A 32 8.81 5.71 12.33
N PRO A 33 8.22 6.55 11.45
CA PRO A 33 6.76 6.66 11.33
C PRO A 33 6.03 5.38 10.91
N ARG A 34 6.78 4.39 10.42
CA ARG A 34 6.29 3.07 10.01
C ARG A 34 7.10 2.00 10.72
N GLU A 35 6.41 0.97 11.17
CA GLU A 35 6.99 -0.20 11.82
C GLU A 35 7.47 -1.23 10.79
N ALA A 36 8.32 -2.17 11.22
CA ALA A 36 8.67 -3.33 10.41
C ALA A 36 7.41 -4.14 10.04
N GLY A 37 7.30 -4.58 8.78
CA GLY A 37 6.11 -5.21 8.20
C GLY A 37 5.06 -4.25 7.66
N ALA A 38 5.26 -2.93 7.74
CA ALA A 38 4.39 -1.97 7.06
C ALA A 38 4.58 -2.02 5.53
N PHE A 39 3.49 -1.78 4.78
CA PHE A 39 3.49 -1.78 3.32
C PHE A 39 3.20 -0.39 2.71
N MET A 40 3.73 -0.14 1.51
CA MET A 40 3.46 1.05 0.70
C MET A 40 3.53 0.79 -0.80
#